data_AF-A0A7K4HBJ6-F1
#
_entry.id   AF-A0A7K4HBJ6-F1
#
_cell.length_a   1.000
_cell.length_b   1.000
_cell.length_c   1.000
_cell.angle_alpha   90.00
_cell.angle_beta   90.00
_cell.angle_gamma   90.00
#
_symmetry.space_group_name_H-M   'P 1'
#
loop_
_entity.id
_entity.type
_entity.pdbx_description
1 polymer ?
#
loop_
_entity_poly.entity_id
_entity_poly.type
_entity_poly.pdbx_seq_one_letter_code
_entity_poly.pdbx_strand_id
1 'polypeptide(L)'
;MTEITKKLKILCIINASIGLSLAFLYIAVPYYYLSLIEWPFFDPYYSWAFGGIFLILSSFLLRSIKQNHGEKLKSVLEITIAWEMLILILNIISLILIPTPIISILSTWILNIIFILLIILNFLFLKRN
;
A
#
# COMPACT_ATOMS: atom_id res chain seq x y z
N MET A 1 16.33 13.79 -20.09
CA MET A 1 15.15 12.98 -19.70
C MET A 1 15.59 11.54 -19.57
N THR A 2 15.55 10.95 -18.38
CA THR A 2 15.83 9.52 -18.19
C THR A 2 14.62 8.72 -18.64
N GLU A 3 14.77 7.93 -19.70
CA GLU A 3 13.72 7.04 -20.17
C GLU A 3 13.46 5.91 -19.17
N ILE A 4 12.18 5.61 -18.95
CA ILE A 4 11.76 4.53 -18.06
C ILE A 4 12.02 3.18 -18.76
N THR A 5 12.90 2.35 -18.20
CA THR A 5 13.20 1.03 -18.77
C THR A 5 11.99 0.08 -18.73
N LYS A 6 11.93 -0.89 -19.65
CA LYS A 6 10.80 -1.84 -19.76
C LYS A 6 10.52 -2.61 -18.45
N LYS A 7 11.59 -3.03 -17.76
CA LYS A 7 11.50 -3.75 -16.47
C LYS A 7 10.80 -2.90 -15.41
N LEU A 8 11.09 -1.61 -15.43
CA LEU A 8 10.58 -0.61 -14.50
C LEU A 8 9.08 -0.38 -14.69
N LYS A 9 8.63 -0.30 -15.96
CA LYS A 9 7.21 -0.21 -16.29
C LYS A 9 6.43 -1.41 -15.76
N ILE A 10 6.96 -2.62 -15.95
CA ILE A 10 6.32 -3.85 -15.46
C ILE A 10 6.17 -3.83 -13.94
N LEU A 11 7.24 -3.47 -13.21
CA LEU A 11 7.21 -3.40 -11.75
C LEU A 11 6.21 -2.35 -11.25
N CYS A 12 6.16 -1.19 -11.91
CA CYS A 12 5.19 -0.15 -11.60
C CYS A 12 3.73 -0.60 -11.86
N ILE A 13 3.49 -1.40 -12.91
CA ILE A 13 2.18 -1.99 -13.18
C ILE A 13 1.80 -3.01 -12.09
N ILE A 14 2.76 -3.81 -11.61
CA ILE A 14 2.53 -4.77 -10.52
C ILE A 14 2.15 -4.01 -9.24
N ASN A 15 2.92 -2.99 -8.85
CA ASN A 15 2.60 -2.17 -7.68
C ASN A 15 1.25 -1.48 -7.80
N ALA A 16 0.95 -0.88 -8.96
CA ALA A 16 -0.33 -0.25 -9.20
C ALA A 16 -1.48 -1.27 -9.07
N SER A 17 -1.31 -2.48 -9.61
CA SER A 17 -2.30 -3.55 -9.51
C SER A 17 -2.52 -4.00 -8.06
N ILE A 18 -1.45 -4.19 -7.28
CA ILE A 18 -1.55 -4.54 -5.85
C ILE A 18 -2.25 -3.41 -5.08
N GLY A 19 -1.83 -2.16 -5.27
CA GLY A 19 -2.45 -1.00 -4.63
C GLY A 19 -3.92 -0.84 -5.01
N LEU A 20 -4.30 -1.07 -6.27
CA LEU A 20 -5.72 -1.04 -6.69
C LEU A 20 -6.53 -2.17 -6.06
N SER A 21 -5.93 -3.36 -5.90
CA SER A 21 -6.58 -4.49 -5.24
C SER A 21 -6.82 -4.19 -3.75
N LEU A 22 -5.83 -3.61 -3.07
CA LEU A 22 -5.96 -3.14 -1.69
C LEU A 22 -7.00 -2.02 -1.59
N ALA A 23 -6.96 -1.03 -2.50
CA ALA A 23 -7.96 0.02 -2.55
C ALA A 23 -9.38 -0.54 -2.65
N PHE A 24 -9.60 -1.51 -3.54
CA PHE A 24 -10.89 -2.17 -3.68
C PHE A 24 -11.31 -2.88 -2.39
N LEU A 25 -10.42 -3.65 -1.76
CA LEU A 25 -10.73 -4.34 -0.50
C LEU A 25 -11.12 -3.36 0.61
N TYR A 26 -10.34 -2.29 0.79
CA TYR A 26 -10.55 -1.31 1.86
C TYR A 26 -11.70 -0.33 1.60
N ILE A 27 -12.13 -0.16 0.34
CA ILE A 27 -13.27 0.69 -0.05
C ILE A 27 -14.58 -0.11 -0.06
N ALA A 28 -14.59 -1.27 -0.72
CA ALA A 28 -15.82 -2.02 -1.02
C ALA A 28 -16.20 -3.03 0.07
N VAL A 29 -15.22 -3.58 0.80
CA VAL A 29 -15.43 -4.66 1.77
C VAL A 29 -15.46 -4.25 3.27
N PRO A 30 -15.33 -2.97 3.70
CA PRO A 30 -15.21 -2.66 5.13
C PRO A 30 -16.44 -3.08 5.96
N TYR A 31 -17.65 -3.02 5.40
CA TYR A 31 -18.85 -3.45 6.13
C TYR A 31 -18.87 -4.97 6.40
N TYR A 32 -18.30 -5.78 5.51
CA TYR A 32 -18.15 -7.21 5.77
C TYR A 32 -17.13 -7.46 6.88
N TYR A 33 -16.03 -6.71 6.90
CA TYR A 33 -15.04 -6.81 7.98
C TYR A 33 -15.56 -6.31 9.33
N LEU A 34 -16.42 -5.28 9.34
CA LEU A 34 -17.09 -4.82 10.56
C LEU A 34 -17.86 -5.96 11.24
N SER A 35 -18.54 -6.81 10.46
CA SER A 35 -19.30 -7.96 10.98
C SER A 35 -18.43 -9.10 11.53
N LEU A 36 -17.12 -9.11 11.22
CA LEU A 36 -16.18 -10.17 11.61
C LEU A 36 -15.21 -9.76 12.71
N ILE A 37 -14.81 -8.48 12.75
CA ILE A 37 -13.75 -7.98 13.63
C ILE A 37 -14.30 -7.17 14.81
N GLU A 38 -15.55 -6.71 14.72
CA GLU A 38 -16.27 -5.90 15.71
C GLU A 38 -15.58 -4.54 16.04
N TRP A 39 -16.39 -3.57 16.49
CA TRP A 39 -15.88 -2.29 17.00
C TRP A 39 -15.26 -2.49 18.40
N PRO A 40 -14.15 -1.83 18.78
CA PRO A 40 -13.46 -0.71 18.13
C PRO A 40 -12.29 -1.09 17.22
N PHE A 41 -12.12 -2.37 16.90
CA PHE A 41 -10.93 -2.86 16.19
C PHE A 41 -10.95 -2.58 14.68
N PHE A 42 -12.13 -2.30 14.12
CA PHE A 42 -12.30 -1.93 12.73
C PHE A 42 -13.21 -0.71 12.58
N ASP A 43 -12.65 0.41 12.11
CA ASP A 43 -13.39 1.61 11.74
C ASP A 43 -13.53 1.68 10.20
N PRO A 44 -14.75 1.58 9.65
CA PRO A 44 -15.00 1.70 8.22
C PRO A 44 -14.49 3.02 7.62
N TYR A 45 -14.55 4.13 8.35
CA TYR A 45 -14.08 5.43 7.86
C TYR A 45 -12.56 5.44 7.70
N TYR A 46 -11.84 4.86 8.66
CA TYR A 46 -10.39 4.69 8.53
C TYR A 46 -10.03 3.76 7.36
N SER A 47 -10.78 2.66 7.21
CA SER A 47 -10.62 1.75 6.06
C SER A 47 -10.81 2.46 4.72
N TRP A 48 -11.84 3.28 4.58
CA TRP A 48 -12.06 4.05 3.35
C TRP A 48 -10.97 5.05 3.06
N ALA A 49 -10.51 5.80 4.07
CA ALA A 49 -9.39 6.71 3.92
C ALA A 49 -8.13 5.95 3.47
N PHE A 50 -7.88 4.79 4.08
CA PHE A 50 -6.76 3.93 3.76
C PHE A 50 -6.81 3.40 2.32
N GLY A 51 -7.97 2.89 1.89
CA GLY A 51 -8.19 2.46 0.51
C GLY A 51 -8.10 3.60 -0.50
N GLY A 52 -8.59 4.79 -0.15
CA GLY A 52 -8.49 5.99 -0.97
C GLY A 52 -7.04 6.40 -1.24
N ILE A 53 -6.16 6.30 -0.25
CA ILE A 53 -4.73 6.59 -0.42
C ILE A 53 -4.08 5.61 -1.40
N PHE A 54 -4.38 4.31 -1.32
CA PHE A 54 -3.90 3.35 -2.32
C PHE A 54 -4.40 3.67 -3.73
N LEU A 55 -5.66 4.04 -3.86
CA LEU A 55 -6.24 4.43 -5.15
C LEU A 55 -5.49 5.63 -5.75
N ILE A 56 -5.20 6.64 -4.92
CA ILE A 56 -4.45 7.83 -5.31
C ILE A 56 -3.02 7.46 -5.73
N LEU A 57 -2.28 6.73 -4.89
CA LEU A 57 -0.90 6.35 -5.16
C LEU A 57 -0.80 5.50 -6.43
N SER A 58 -1.64 4.48 -6.59
CA SER A 58 -1.69 3.65 -7.80
C SER A 58 -2.02 4.46 -9.05
N SER A 59 -2.95 5.41 -8.96
CA SER A 59 -3.33 6.28 -10.08
C SER A 59 -2.17 7.19 -10.51
N PHE A 60 -1.44 7.78 -9.56
CA PHE A 60 -0.25 8.59 -9.84
C PHE A 60 0.88 7.75 -10.45
N LEU A 61 1.04 6.51 -10.00
CA LEU A 61 2.03 5.58 -10.52
C LEU A 61 1.75 5.24 -11.99
N LEU A 62 0.51 4.86 -12.32
CA LEU A 62 0.07 4.60 -13.70
C LEU A 62 0.19 5.83 -14.61
N ARG A 63 -0.18 7.01 -14.11
CA ARG A 63 -0.05 8.26 -14.85
C ARG A 63 1.41 8.59 -15.14
N SER A 64 2.31 8.38 -14.19
CA SER A 64 3.75 8.62 -14.35
C SER A 64 4.38 7.70 -15.40
N ILE A 65 3.94 6.43 -15.46
CA ILE A 65 4.34 5.49 -16.52
C ILE A 65 3.87 6.00 -17.89
N LYS A 66 2.61 6.42 -18.01
CA LYS A 66 2.03 6.89 -19.28
C LYS A 66 2.74 8.13 -19.82
N GLN A 67 3.17 9.03 -18.94
CA GLN A 67 3.86 10.26 -19.31
C GLN A 67 5.38 10.10 -19.49
N ASN A 68 5.93 8.91 -19.20
CA ASN A 68 7.36 8.58 -19.33
C ASN A 68 8.29 9.55 -18.55
N HIS A 69 7.82 10.14 -17.45
CA HIS A 69 8.58 11.08 -16.61
C HIS A 69 9.28 10.33 -15.47
N GLY A 70 10.56 9.97 -15.64
CA GLY A 70 11.35 9.24 -14.64
C GLY A 70 11.44 9.95 -13.28
N GLU A 71 11.60 11.29 -13.26
CA GLU A 71 11.70 12.08 -12.03
C GLU A 71 10.40 12.04 -11.20
N LYS A 72 9.24 12.25 -11.85
CA LYS A 72 7.94 12.17 -11.18
C LYS A 72 7.70 10.77 -10.61
N LEU A 73 8.09 9.74 -11.37
CA LEU A 73 7.97 8.36 -10.91
C LEU A 73 8.82 8.10 -9.66
N LYS A 74 10.04 8.65 -9.61
CA LYS A 74 10.92 8.56 -8.44
C LYS A 74 10.25 9.18 -7.20
N SER A 75 9.75 10.41 -7.32
CA SER A 75 9.07 11.08 -6.20
C SER A 75 7.82 10.33 -5.74
N VAL A 76 7.02 9.81 -6.68
CA VAL A 76 5.84 8.99 -6.33
C VAL A 76 6.27 7.74 -5.56
N LEU A 77 7.35 7.07 -5.95
CA LEU A 77 7.83 5.88 -5.27
C LEU A 77 8.44 6.17 -3.90
N GLU A 78 9.14 7.28 -3.74
CA GLU A 78 9.61 7.75 -2.41
C GLU A 78 8.44 8.01 -1.47
N ILE A 79 7.38 8.66 -1.94
CA ILE A 79 6.16 8.90 -1.17
C ILE A 79 5.47 7.56 -0.82
N THR A 80 5.35 6.64 -1.78
CA THR A 80 4.77 5.31 -1.55
C THR A 80 5.55 4.54 -0.48
N ILE A 81 6.88 4.51 -0.55
CA ILE A 81 7.71 3.84 0.46
C ILE A 81 7.54 4.48 1.83
N ALA A 82 7.58 5.81 1.91
CA ALA A 82 7.41 6.52 3.17
C ALA A 82 6.05 6.19 3.82
N TRP A 83 4.99 6.14 3.00
CA TRP A 83 3.66 5.73 3.43
C TRP A 83 3.62 4.27 3.90
N GLU A 84 4.16 3.33 3.12
CA GLU A 84 4.22 1.92 3.47
C GLU A 84 4.99 1.69 4.79
N MET A 85 6.10 2.39 5.00
CA MET A 85 6.86 2.34 6.25
C MET A 85 6.05 2.87 7.44
N LEU A 86 5.35 3.99 7.28
CA LEU A 86 4.50 4.55 8.33
C LEU A 86 3.43 3.54 8.76
N ILE A 87 2.76 2.92 7.81
CA ILE A 87 1.72 1.92 8.08
C ILE A 87 2.28 0.68 8.75
N LEU A 88 3.44 0.21 8.30
CA LEU A 88 4.09 -0.93 8.92
C LEU A 88 4.43 -0.66 10.39
N ILE A 89 4.92 0.55 10.71
CA ILE A 89 5.16 0.98 12.09
C ILE A 89 3.85 1.01 12.88
N LEU A 90 2.79 1.61 12.32
CA LEU A 90 1.48 1.67 12.99
C LEU A 90 0.90 0.28 13.26
N ASN A 91 1.04 -0.66 12.33
CA ASN A 91 0.60 -2.04 12.51
C ASN A 91 1.39 -2.78 13.59
N ILE A 92 2.70 -2.54 13.70
CA ILE A 92 3.52 -3.14 14.77
C ILE A 92 3.11 -2.55 16.13
N ILE A 93 2.91 -1.23 16.21
CA ILE A 93 2.48 -0.55 17.43
C ILE A 93 1.09 -1.06 17.86
N SER A 94 0.15 -1.20 16.92
CA SER A 94 -1.20 -1.68 17.20
C SER A 94 -1.20 -3.12 17.73
N LEU A 95 -0.36 -4.00 17.19
CA LEU A 95 -0.21 -5.38 17.68
C LEU A 95 0.32 -5.46 19.12
N ILE A 96 1.11 -4.47 19.56
CA ILE A 96 1.68 -4.44 20.92
C ILE A 96 0.72 -3.80 21.92
N LEU A 97 0.11 -2.67 21.55
CA LEU A 97 -0.66 -1.85 22.47
C LEU A 97 -2.13 -2.26 22.58
N ILE A 98 -2.68 -2.87 21.53
CA ILE A 98 -4.11 -3.17 21.44
C ILE A 98 -4.31 -4.68 21.57
N PRO A 99 -4.95 -5.17 22.65
CA PRO A 99 -5.32 -6.57 22.75
C PRO A 99 -6.34 -6.87 21.64
N THR A 100 -5.93 -7.67 20.66
CA THR A 100 -6.68 -7.93 19.44
C THR A 100 -7.00 -9.42 19.31
N PRO A 101 -8.14 -9.78 18.67
CA PRO A 101 -8.47 -11.18 18.42
C PRO A 101 -7.45 -11.82 17.47
N ILE A 102 -7.27 -13.15 17.57
CA ILE A 102 -6.31 -13.92 16.77
C ILE A 102 -6.48 -13.68 15.26
N ILE A 103 -7.71 -13.52 14.77
CA ILE A 103 -8.00 -13.25 13.36
C ILE A 103 -7.40 -11.90 12.92
N SER A 104 -7.51 -10.86 13.75
CA SER A 104 -6.92 -9.55 13.47
C SER A 104 -5.40 -9.59 13.53
N ILE A 105 -4.82 -10.36 14.46
CA ILE A 105 -3.37 -10.56 14.54
C ILE A 105 -2.85 -11.21 13.26
N LEU A 106 -3.46 -12.31 12.81
CA LEU A 106 -3.07 -13.01 11.58
C LEU A 106 -3.22 -12.11 10.35
N SER A 107 -4.34 -11.40 10.24
CA SER A 107 -4.60 -10.48 9.13
C SER A 107 -3.57 -9.34 9.08
N THR A 108 -3.21 -8.79 10.24
CA THR A 108 -2.21 -7.71 10.35
C THR A 108 -0.82 -8.22 9.96
N TRP A 109 -0.44 -9.44 10.33
CA TRP A 109 0.83 -10.03 9.91
C TRP A 109 0.90 -10.29 8.41
N ILE A 110 -0.19 -10.76 7.79
CA ILE A 110 -0.26 -10.92 6.33
C ILE A 110 -0.06 -9.57 5.65
N LEU A 111 -0.73 -8.51 6.12
CA LEU A 111 -0.56 -7.16 5.60
C LEU A 111 0.87 -6.63 5.79
N ASN A 112 1.49 -6.86 6.95
CA ASN A 112 2.86 -6.48 7.21
C ASN A 112 3.83 -7.16 6.24
N ILE A 113 3.65 -8.45 5.96
CA ILE A 113 4.47 -9.18 4.97
C ILE A 113 4.32 -8.54 3.58
N ILE A 114 3.09 -8.22 3.17
CA ILE A 114 2.83 -7.54 1.89
C ILE A 114 3.55 -6.19 1.85
N PHE A 115 3.45 -5.37 2.89
CA PHE A 115 4.15 -4.08 2.95
C PHE A 115 5.66 -4.22 2.93
N ILE A 116 6.24 -5.18 3.64
CA ILE A 116 7.70 -5.45 3.59
C ILE A 116 8.12 -5.77 2.16
N LEU A 117 7.39 -6.65 1.47
CA LEU A 117 7.69 -7.02 0.09
C LEU A 117 7.60 -5.81 -0.85
N LEU A 118 6.56 -4.99 -0.71
CA LEU A 118 6.38 -3.76 -1.50
C LEU A 118 7.51 -2.76 -1.25
N ILE A 119 7.87 -2.50 0.01
CA ILE A 119 8.96 -1.61 0.40
C ILE A 119 10.28 -2.10 -0.21
N ILE A 120 10.60 -3.39 -0.10
CA ILE A 120 11.83 -3.97 -0.66
C ILE A 120 11.85 -3.78 -2.19
N LEU A 121 10.75 -4.10 -2.87
CA LEU A 121 10.64 -3.94 -4.32
C LEU A 121 10.81 -2.48 -4.75
N ASN A 122 10.15 -1.55 -4.05
CA ASN A 122 10.22 -0.12 -4.29
C ASN A 122 11.63 0.45 -4.03
N PHE A 123 12.30 -0.01 -2.97
CA PHE A 123 13.64 0.43 -2.61
C PHE A 123 14.71 -0.10 -3.58
N LEU A 124 14.64 -1.39 -3.94
CA LEU A 124 15.50 -1.98 -4.98
C LEU A 124 15.35 -1.24 -6.31
N PHE A 125 14.13 -0.76 -6.59
CA PHE A 125 13.85 0.06 -7.74
C PHE A 125 14.52 1.44 -7.65
N LEU A 126 14.34 2.18 -6.54
CA LEU A 126 14.95 3.50 -6.36
C LEU A 126 16.48 3.46 -6.46
N LYS A 127 17.12 2.42 -5.93
CA LYS A 127 18.58 2.27 -5.95
C LYS A 127 19.16 2.03 -7.36
N ARG A 128 18.34 1.53 -8.30
CA ARG A 128 18.78 1.22 -9.68
C ARG A 128 18.70 2.41 -10.65
N ASN A 129 18.08 3.52 -10.23
CA ASN A 129 17.88 4.74 -11.00
C ASN A 129 18.68 5.92 -10.43
#